data_AF-A0A427YAK1-F1
#
_entry.id   AF-A0A427YAK1-F1
#
_cell.length_a   1.000
_cell.length_b   1.000
_cell.length_c   1.000
_cell.angle_alpha   90.00
_cell.angle_beta   90.00
_cell.angle_gamma   90.00
#
_symmetry.space_group_name_H-M   'P 1'
#
loop_
_entity.id
_entity.type
_entity.pdbx_description
1 polymer ?
#
loop_
_entity_poly.entity_id
_entity_poly.type
_entity_poly.pdbx_seq_one_letter_code
_entity_poly.pdbx_strand_id
1 'polypeptide(L)'
;MASSLRDALVARLAALPNTTPLGLTVVASSPKRTTQLFPHAPSASVRCMETEYLVVVHCRLPLAALEPAVDPLSSPAAEGKADDGTNDESSSTAVPEPPTNVLAAAISAHVYTLPTGDGVPAASIVYISKVDSSGYAASAGPVTRELAIGVLSHFLSPATRPTPRVTATLFARSQGQYLFPNSVEGGGKRVLGGLGLCQWWKGVYESAAEALVTAGVKTSDLHLRYLLPSYSASEASGMLRAPIRAPPVEWEYKPPFTHPLLPTDTPSLATLLPSLPDDPKTRFLEELVDAAVDRVTAPIGPTTSSSSAASTSNATALGPTTSSSSIVSTASSTRKHKHNDRERIRAEAEDEEERRRAHAALSRVPADEFWERIGFRQECASGDVTGFFSISVETEGETAANHFAAKTNGASTRTAIPQLLVERLLKSLLNTDFGTRALACAGTVHWLESTHALVADEIGEDGWTACVANVGAKEGVERVVKRKEEVVTMLQPRKKKK
;
A
#
# COMPACT_ATOMS: atom_id res chain seq x y z
N MET A 1 26.58 -10.13 -6.88
CA MET A 1 25.30 -10.68 -6.38
C MET A 1 24.28 -9.55 -6.38
N ALA A 2 23.03 -9.79 -6.78
CA ALA A 2 21.98 -8.77 -6.70
C ALA A 2 21.72 -8.46 -5.21
N SER A 3 21.76 -7.19 -4.82
CA SER A 3 21.48 -6.76 -3.44
C SER A 3 20.01 -6.99 -3.10
N SER A 4 19.71 -7.51 -1.90
CA SER A 4 18.32 -7.64 -1.44
C SER A 4 17.65 -6.26 -1.30
N LEU A 5 16.31 -6.22 -1.24
CA LEU A 5 15.57 -4.97 -0.99
C LEU A 5 16.01 -4.36 0.35
N ARG A 6 16.20 -5.18 1.39
CA ARG A 6 16.71 -4.73 2.69
C ARG A 6 18.05 -4.02 2.54
N ASP A 7 19.02 -4.64 1.88
CA ASP A 7 20.37 -4.06 1.74
C ASP A 7 20.35 -2.75 0.94
N ALA A 8 19.52 -2.68 -0.11
CA ALA A 8 19.33 -1.47 -0.88
C ALA A 8 18.75 -0.34 -0.02
N LEU A 9 17.75 -0.64 0.82
CA LEU A 9 17.16 0.34 1.73
C LEU A 9 18.11 0.77 2.84
N VAL A 10 18.89 -0.16 3.41
CA VAL A 10 19.94 0.15 4.39
C VAL A 10 20.96 1.13 3.81
N ALA A 11 21.44 0.87 2.59
CA ALA A 11 22.41 1.75 1.94
C ALA A 11 21.87 3.18 1.75
N ARG A 12 20.58 3.32 1.38
CA ARG A 12 19.94 4.64 1.25
C ARG A 12 19.74 5.33 2.59
N LEU A 13 19.21 4.62 3.58
CA LEU A 13 19.00 5.17 4.92
C LEU A 13 20.33 5.56 5.58
N ALA A 14 21.41 4.80 5.34
CA ALA A 14 22.75 5.12 5.83
C ALA A 14 23.35 6.38 5.17
N ALA A 15 22.87 6.78 3.99
CA ALA A 15 23.30 8.02 3.35
C ALA A 15 22.72 9.26 4.03
N LEU A 16 21.57 9.14 4.71
CA LEU A 16 20.94 10.25 5.42
C LEU A 16 21.80 10.76 6.59
N PRO A 17 21.70 12.06 6.94
CA PRO A 17 22.34 12.64 8.12
C PRO A 17 21.57 12.28 9.40
N ASN A 18 21.35 10.98 9.65
CA ASN A 18 20.53 10.53 10.77
C ASN A 18 21.22 10.85 12.11
N THR A 19 20.56 11.64 12.95
CA THR A 19 21.06 11.93 14.31
C THR A 19 20.62 10.87 15.32
N THR A 20 19.79 9.91 14.90
CA THR A 20 19.27 8.82 15.74
C THR A 20 19.42 7.48 15.01
N PRO A 21 19.73 6.38 15.72
CA PRO A 21 19.74 5.06 15.11
C PRO A 21 18.36 4.69 14.55
N LEU A 22 18.36 4.02 13.40
CA LEU A 22 17.17 3.48 12.75
C LEU A 22 17.24 1.95 12.73
N GLY A 23 16.13 1.29 12.99
CA GLY A 23 15.95 -0.12 12.67
C GLY A 23 15.01 -0.26 11.47
N LEU A 24 15.30 -1.24 10.62
CA LEU A 24 14.57 -1.55 9.40
C LEU A 24 14.13 -3.01 9.47
N THR A 25 12.86 -3.25 9.19
CA THR A 25 12.26 -4.58 9.01
C THR A 25 11.67 -4.67 7.61
N VAL A 26 12.14 -5.62 6.80
CA VAL A 26 11.62 -5.89 5.45
C VAL A 26 11.12 -7.32 5.40
N VAL A 27 9.82 -7.49 5.23
CA VAL A 27 9.17 -8.80 5.13
C VAL A 27 8.52 -8.93 3.75
N ALA A 28 8.67 -10.10 3.13
CA ALA A 28 8.07 -10.42 1.84
C ALA A 28 7.29 -11.74 1.94
N SER A 29 6.15 -11.83 1.24
CA SER A 29 5.43 -13.08 1.14
C SER A 29 6.15 -14.06 0.19
N SER A 30 5.85 -15.35 0.32
CA SER A 30 6.11 -16.29 -0.77
C SER A 30 5.24 -15.90 -1.98
N PRO A 31 5.76 -16.01 -3.23
CA PRO A 31 4.96 -15.75 -4.42
C PRO A 31 3.75 -16.68 -4.48
N LYS A 32 2.55 -16.11 -4.54
CA LYS A 32 1.29 -16.86 -4.64
C LYS A 32 0.65 -16.67 -6.01
N ARG A 33 0.11 -17.74 -6.59
CA ARG A 33 -0.67 -17.64 -7.82
C ARG A 33 -1.99 -16.93 -7.53
N THR A 34 -2.31 -15.94 -8.34
CA THR A 34 -3.58 -15.22 -8.30
C THR A 34 -4.10 -14.94 -9.70
N THR A 35 -5.41 -14.77 -9.78
CA THR A 35 -6.15 -14.44 -11.01
C THR A 35 -6.90 -13.12 -10.89
N GLN A 36 -6.79 -12.48 -9.72
CA GLN A 36 -7.55 -11.29 -9.35
C GLN A 36 -7.03 -10.01 -10.01
N LEU A 37 -5.87 -10.05 -10.68
CA LEU A 37 -5.28 -8.88 -11.31
C LEU A 37 -6.04 -8.45 -12.58
N PHE A 38 -6.57 -9.41 -13.34
CA PHE A 38 -7.42 -9.15 -14.52
C PHE A 38 -8.64 -10.07 -14.45
N PRO A 39 -9.56 -9.83 -13.49
CA PRO A 39 -10.64 -10.76 -13.19
C PRO A 39 -11.66 -10.88 -14.34
N HIS A 40 -11.74 -9.84 -15.18
CA HIS A 40 -12.70 -9.75 -16.29
C HIS A 40 -12.10 -10.08 -17.66
N ALA A 41 -10.83 -10.51 -17.74
CA ALA A 41 -10.19 -10.85 -19.02
C ALA A 41 -10.89 -12.04 -19.73
N PRO A 42 -10.85 -12.13 -21.07
CA PRO A 42 -11.61 -13.10 -21.85
C PRO A 42 -11.05 -14.53 -21.79
N SER A 43 -9.73 -14.71 -21.66
CA SER A 43 -9.12 -16.00 -21.33
C SER A 43 -9.31 -16.27 -19.84
N ALA A 44 -9.63 -17.52 -19.47
CA ALA A 44 -9.84 -17.93 -18.09
C ALA A 44 -8.65 -17.48 -17.21
N SER A 45 -8.87 -16.40 -16.46
CA SER A 45 -8.07 -15.97 -15.33
C SER A 45 -6.58 -15.76 -15.69
N VAL A 46 -6.17 -14.53 -16.00
CA VAL A 46 -4.73 -14.23 -16.21
C VAL A 46 -3.97 -14.62 -14.94
N ARG A 47 -3.27 -15.76 -14.99
CA ARG A 47 -2.57 -16.31 -13.83
C ARG A 47 -1.27 -15.57 -13.65
N CYS A 48 -1.19 -14.74 -12.63
CA CYS A 48 0.04 -14.05 -12.24
C CYS A 48 0.53 -14.56 -10.89
N MET A 49 1.79 -14.27 -10.59
CA MET A 49 2.36 -14.46 -9.26
C MET A 49 2.29 -13.14 -8.52
N GLU A 50 1.77 -13.13 -7.30
CA GLU A 50 1.73 -11.98 -6.41
C GLU A 50 2.70 -12.20 -5.24
N THR A 51 3.47 -11.17 -4.93
CA THR A 51 4.29 -11.09 -3.71
C THR A 51 3.96 -9.80 -2.97
N GLU A 52 3.61 -9.92 -1.69
CA GLU A 52 3.36 -8.78 -0.81
C GLU A 52 4.63 -8.40 -0.06
N TYR A 53 4.86 -7.09 0.08
CA TYR A 53 5.97 -6.52 0.83
C TYR A 53 5.44 -5.61 1.93
N LEU A 54 6.01 -5.76 3.12
CA LEU A 54 5.84 -4.84 4.24
C LEU A 54 7.22 -4.37 4.70
N VAL A 55 7.47 -3.07 4.53
CA VAL A 55 8.69 -2.39 4.96
C VAL A 55 8.33 -1.48 6.12
N VAL A 56 8.99 -1.64 7.27
CA VAL A 56 8.76 -0.83 8.46
C VAL A 56 10.08 -0.32 8.99
N VAL A 57 10.15 0.98 9.27
CA VAL A 57 11.29 1.61 9.95
C VAL A 57 10.85 2.04 11.32
N HIS A 58 11.69 1.79 12.32
CA HIS A 58 11.58 2.36 13.65
C HIS A 58 12.80 3.22 13.96
N CYS A 59 12.64 4.24 14.80
CA CYS A 59 13.74 5.05 15.30
C CYS A 59 13.81 4.94 16.82
N ARG A 60 15.01 5.19 17.36
CA ARG A 60 15.19 5.36 18.80
C ARG A 60 14.94 6.82 19.16
N LEU A 61 13.95 7.06 20.01
CA LEU A 61 13.67 8.41 20.48
C LEU A 61 14.75 8.85 21.48
N PRO A 62 15.22 10.11 21.41
CA PRO A 62 16.01 10.69 22.50
C PRO A 62 15.19 10.66 23.78
N LEU A 63 15.84 10.35 24.92
CA LEU A 63 15.30 10.67 26.24
C LEU A 63 14.83 12.13 26.20
N ALA A 64 13.56 12.37 26.51
CA ALA A 64 13.08 13.75 26.58
C ALA A 64 13.91 14.46 27.66
N ALA A 65 14.65 15.51 27.26
CA ALA A 65 14.97 16.53 28.24
C ALA A 65 13.61 17.05 28.72
N LEU A 66 13.35 16.94 30.03
CA LEU A 66 12.20 17.52 30.67
C LEU A 66 12.11 18.99 30.23
N GLU A 67 11.25 19.31 29.26
CA GLU A 67 10.86 20.70 29.11
C GLU A 67 10.01 21.02 30.33
N PRO A 68 10.39 22.02 31.15
CA PRO A 68 9.61 22.36 32.32
C PRO A 68 8.22 22.76 31.83
N ALA A 69 7.19 22.15 32.43
CA ALA A 69 5.81 22.56 32.22
C ALA A 69 5.73 24.06 32.48
N VAL A 70 5.57 24.85 31.42
CA VAL A 70 5.27 26.27 31.56
C VAL A 70 3.78 26.32 31.83
N ASP A 71 3.41 26.38 33.11
CA ASP A 71 2.04 26.61 33.54
C ASP A 71 1.50 27.89 32.91
N PRO A 72 0.47 27.85 32.05
CA PRO A 72 -0.11 29.04 31.48
C PRO A 72 -1.31 29.45 32.32
N LEU A 73 -1.09 29.88 33.58
CA LEU A 73 -2.01 30.76 34.30
C LEU A 73 -1.43 31.16 35.67
N SER A 74 -0.86 32.36 35.78
CA SER A 74 -1.05 33.20 36.97
C SER A 74 -0.53 34.61 36.74
N SER A 75 -1.44 35.58 36.84
CA SER A 75 -1.21 37.02 36.98
C SER A 75 -2.07 37.47 38.17
N PRO A 76 -1.84 38.66 38.76
CA PRO A 76 -1.30 38.77 40.11
C PRO A 76 -2.33 39.13 41.18
N ALA A 77 -1.85 39.12 42.43
CA ALA A 77 -2.37 39.77 43.64
C ALA A 77 -3.40 39.01 44.50
N ALA A 78 -3.00 38.69 45.74
CA ALA A 78 -3.63 39.19 46.97
C ALA A 78 -2.79 38.80 48.20
N GLU A 79 -2.55 39.77 49.07
CA GLU A 79 -1.95 39.60 50.40
C GLU A 79 -2.86 38.79 51.33
N GLY A 80 -2.29 37.96 52.20
CA GLY A 80 -3.03 37.41 53.34
C GLY A 80 -2.44 36.18 54.04
N LYS A 81 -1.65 36.45 55.10
CA LYS A 81 -1.46 35.69 56.36
C LYS A 81 -0.98 34.24 56.37
N ALA A 82 -0.02 34.03 57.28
CA ALA A 82 0.59 32.79 57.71
C ALA A 82 -0.37 31.83 58.44
N ASP A 83 -0.15 30.52 58.26
CA ASP A 83 -0.07 29.56 59.36
C ASP A 83 0.75 28.31 58.96
N ASP A 84 1.33 27.70 59.98
CA ASP A 84 2.33 26.64 60.06
C ASP A 84 1.82 25.23 59.66
N GLY A 85 2.74 24.32 59.28
CA GLY A 85 2.42 22.89 59.24
C GLY A 85 3.09 22.03 58.16
N THR A 86 4.26 21.49 58.51
CA THR A 86 4.77 20.14 58.16
C THR A 86 5.15 19.79 56.71
N ASN A 87 6.47 19.60 56.55
CA ASN A 87 7.17 18.92 55.46
C ASN A 87 6.62 17.51 55.21
N ASP A 88 6.33 17.21 53.94
CA ASP A 88 6.46 15.86 53.40
C ASP A 88 7.14 15.97 52.01
N GLU A 89 8.45 15.77 52.02
CA GLU A 89 9.26 15.60 50.81
C GLU A 89 8.88 14.28 50.13
N SER A 90 7.94 14.32 49.20
CA SER A 90 7.87 13.31 48.14
C SER A 90 8.71 13.79 46.96
N SER A 91 10.03 13.67 47.11
CA SER A 91 10.94 13.78 45.98
C SER A 91 10.64 12.63 45.00
N SER A 92 9.80 12.87 44.00
CA SER A 92 9.68 11.97 42.86
C SER A 92 10.99 12.04 42.08
N THR A 93 11.93 11.18 42.41
CA THR A 93 13.08 10.87 41.55
C THR A 93 12.53 10.26 40.28
N ALA A 94 12.26 11.10 39.28
CA ALA A 94 11.94 10.66 37.93
C ALA A 94 13.16 9.88 37.40
N VAL A 95 13.07 8.56 37.48
CA VAL A 95 14.03 7.66 36.85
C VAL A 95 14.01 8.01 35.35
N PRO A 96 15.16 8.31 34.71
CA PRO A 96 15.19 8.58 33.28
C PRO A 96 14.67 7.33 32.55
N GLU A 97 13.51 7.44 31.89
CA GLU A 97 12.92 6.35 31.12
C GLU A 97 13.91 5.87 30.05
N PRO A 98 14.16 4.56 29.91
CA PRO A 98 15.12 4.07 28.94
C PRO A 98 14.73 4.53 27.53
N PRO A 99 15.70 4.77 26.63
CA PRO A 99 15.41 5.19 25.27
C PRO A 99 14.51 4.14 24.58
N THR A 100 13.32 4.57 24.19
CA THR A 100 12.30 3.71 23.60
C THR A 100 12.31 3.78 22.07
N ASN A 101 12.06 2.64 21.43
CA ASN A 101 11.86 2.56 19.99
C ASN A 101 10.44 2.99 19.64
N VAL A 102 10.28 3.68 18.52
CA VAL A 102 8.97 4.02 17.96
C VAL A 102 8.96 3.74 16.45
N LEU A 103 7.90 3.08 15.96
CA LEU A 103 7.71 2.92 14.53
C LEU A 103 7.54 4.31 13.89
N ALA A 104 8.25 4.53 12.79
CA ALA A 104 8.50 5.85 12.21
C ALA A 104 7.88 6.01 10.83
N ALA A 105 8.08 5.03 9.96
CA ALA A 105 7.62 5.04 8.58
C ALA A 105 7.35 3.61 8.11
N ALA A 106 6.41 3.44 7.20
CA ALA A 106 6.10 2.14 6.63
C ALA A 106 5.64 2.23 5.17
N ILE A 107 5.89 1.17 4.40
CA ILE A 107 5.43 0.97 3.04
C ILE A 107 4.84 -0.44 2.93
N SER A 108 3.62 -0.54 2.38
CA SER A 108 3.02 -1.77 1.91
C SER A 108 2.95 -1.73 0.38
N ALA A 109 3.45 -2.77 -0.27
CA ALA A 109 3.50 -2.86 -1.72
C ALA A 109 3.19 -4.29 -2.21
N HIS A 110 2.70 -4.38 -3.44
CA HIS A 110 2.43 -5.64 -4.13
C HIS A 110 3.31 -5.70 -5.40
N VAL A 111 3.93 -6.85 -5.63
CA VAL A 111 4.64 -7.13 -6.88
C VAL A 111 3.92 -8.24 -7.61
N TYR A 112 3.33 -7.92 -8.76
CA TYR A 112 2.71 -8.88 -9.65
C TYR A 112 3.66 -9.21 -10.78
N THR A 113 3.85 -10.50 -11.05
CA THR A 113 4.62 -10.99 -12.20
C THR A 113 3.69 -11.77 -13.11
N LEU A 114 3.53 -11.26 -14.34
CA LEU A 114 2.69 -11.86 -15.36
C LEU A 114 3.42 -13.01 -16.07
N PRO A 115 2.68 -14.00 -16.58
CA PRO A 115 3.26 -15.15 -17.26
C PRO A 115 3.86 -14.75 -18.61
N THR A 116 4.98 -15.37 -18.97
CA THR A 116 5.60 -15.26 -20.29
C THR A 116 4.84 -16.14 -21.29
N GLY A 117 4.40 -15.58 -22.41
CA GLY A 117 3.92 -16.35 -23.57
C GLY A 117 5.00 -16.47 -24.65
N ASP A 118 4.80 -17.34 -25.65
CA ASP A 118 5.74 -17.51 -26.76
C ASP A 118 6.03 -16.16 -27.44
N GLY A 119 7.29 -15.72 -27.39
CA GLY A 119 7.77 -14.48 -28.00
C GLY A 119 7.45 -13.18 -27.26
N VAL A 120 6.82 -13.21 -26.08
CA VAL A 120 6.39 -12.00 -25.36
C VAL A 120 7.21 -11.81 -24.10
N PRO A 121 7.93 -10.68 -23.93
CA PRO A 121 8.70 -10.44 -22.72
C PRO A 121 7.79 -10.41 -21.49
N ALA A 122 8.20 -11.11 -20.43
CA ALA A 122 7.53 -11.07 -19.14
C ALA A 122 7.37 -9.62 -18.65
N ALA A 123 6.24 -9.35 -18.02
CA ALA A 123 5.92 -8.05 -17.46
C ALA A 123 5.61 -8.15 -15.97
N SER A 124 5.89 -7.08 -15.23
CA SER A 124 5.55 -6.97 -13.81
C SER A 124 4.94 -5.63 -13.47
N ILE A 125 4.11 -5.64 -12.44
CA ILE A 125 3.55 -4.43 -11.82
C ILE A 125 4.10 -4.33 -10.40
N VAL A 126 4.63 -3.17 -10.04
CA VAL A 126 4.96 -2.83 -8.66
C VAL A 126 3.93 -1.80 -8.20
N TYR A 127 2.99 -2.22 -7.37
CA TYR A 127 1.95 -1.36 -6.84
C TYR A 127 2.30 -0.93 -5.42
N ILE A 128 2.48 0.38 -5.20
CA ILE A 128 2.61 0.91 -3.85
C ILE A 128 1.19 1.15 -3.31
N SER A 129 0.75 0.28 -2.41
CA SER A 129 -0.61 0.30 -1.84
C SER A 129 -0.74 1.35 -0.75
N LYS A 130 0.19 1.36 0.22
CA LYS A 130 0.15 2.28 1.37
C LYS A 130 1.54 2.78 1.71
N VAL A 131 1.66 4.08 1.98
CA VAL A 131 2.86 4.71 2.55
C VAL A 131 2.43 5.67 3.63
N ASP A 132 3.07 5.60 4.79
CA ASP A 132 2.74 6.48 5.90
C ASP A 132 3.96 6.78 6.77
N SER A 133 3.82 7.80 7.62
CA SER A 133 4.74 8.11 8.71
C SER A 133 3.97 8.34 10.00
N SER A 134 4.57 8.01 11.14
CA SER A 134 3.95 8.20 12.45
C SER A 134 4.14 9.62 13.01
N GLY A 135 5.09 10.39 12.46
CA GLY A 135 5.45 11.73 12.95
C GLY A 135 6.49 11.75 14.08
N TYR A 136 6.89 10.58 14.61
CA TYR A 136 7.84 10.53 15.73
C TYR A 136 9.32 10.52 15.30
N ALA A 137 9.61 10.52 14.00
CA ALA A 137 10.98 10.45 13.46
C ALA A 137 11.48 11.77 12.84
N ALA A 138 10.97 12.92 13.29
CA ALA A 138 11.34 14.22 12.73
C ALA A 138 12.86 14.50 12.75
N SER A 139 13.61 13.94 13.71
CA SER A 139 15.08 14.09 13.79
C SER A 139 15.86 13.17 12.84
N ALA A 140 15.22 12.21 12.20
CA ALA A 140 15.87 11.23 11.32
C ALA A 140 15.88 11.64 9.83
N GLY A 141 15.48 12.87 9.52
CA GLY A 141 15.40 13.36 8.14
C GLY A 141 14.25 12.72 7.34
N PRO A 142 14.32 12.75 5.99
CA PRO A 142 13.22 12.38 5.11
C PRO A 142 13.11 10.85 4.90
N VAL A 143 13.03 10.08 5.98
CA VAL A 143 13.00 8.59 5.98
C VAL A 143 11.97 8.03 5.01
N THR A 144 10.71 8.48 5.10
CA THR A 144 9.62 7.98 4.24
C THR A 144 9.88 8.21 2.75
N ARG A 145 10.51 9.34 2.40
CA ARG A 145 10.86 9.66 1.01
C ARG A 145 11.95 8.73 0.49
N GLU A 146 12.99 8.51 1.28
CA GLU A 146 14.09 7.62 0.89
C GLU A 146 13.66 6.15 0.82
N LEU A 147 12.73 5.71 1.68
CA LEU A 147 12.12 4.39 1.56
C LEU A 147 11.38 4.25 0.23
N ALA A 148 10.53 5.21 -0.13
CA ALA A 148 9.75 5.15 -1.37
C ALA A 148 10.65 5.14 -2.61
N ILE A 149 11.69 5.99 -2.63
CA ILE A 149 12.67 6.00 -3.73
C ILE A 149 13.44 4.68 -3.77
N GLY A 150 13.84 4.14 -2.61
CA GLY A 150 14.57 2.89 -2.53
C GLY A 150 13.77 1.69 -3.02
N VAL A 151 12.50 1.59 -2.64
CA VAL A 151 11.57 0.54 -3.13
C VAL A 151 11.41 0.63 -4.64
N LEU A 152 11.10 1.82 -5.18
CA LEU A 152 10.98 2.03 -6.63
C LEU A 152 12.28 1.68 -7.35
N SER A 153 13.41 2.27 -6.92
CA SER A 153 14.71 2.06 -7.56
C SER A 153 15.10 0.57 -7.55
N HIS A 154 14.83 -0.15 -6.46
CA HIS A 154 15.12 -1.57 -6.36
C HIS A 154 14.33 -2.38 -7.39
N PHE A 155 13.01 -2.22 -7.48
CA PHE A 155 12.23 -3.04 -8.40
C PHE A 155 12.32 -2.60 -9.87
N LEU A 156 12.88 -1.42 -10.15
CA LEU A 156 13.07 -0.91 -11.51
C LEU A 156 14.50 -1.11 -12.03
N SER A 157 15.49 -1.29 -11.14
CA SER A 157 16.90 -1.45 -11.52
C SER A 157 17.14 -2.74 -12.30
N PRO A 158 17.97 -2.73 -13.39
CA PRO A 158 18.29 -3.94 -14.16
C PRO A 158 18.87 -5.09 -13.33
N ALA A 159 19.54 -4.76 -12.22
CA ALA A 159 20.12 -5.73 -11.30
C ALA A 159 19.06 -6.58 -10.57
N THR A 160 17.92 -5.98 -10.23
CA THR A 160 16.98 -6.47 -9.20
C THR A 160 15.53 -6.51 -9.66
N ARG A 161 15.19 -5.90 -10.82
CA ARG A 161 13.83 -5.91 -11.36
C ARG A 161 13.34 -7.33 -11.64
N PRO A 162 12.06 -7.64 -11.36
CA PRO A 162 11.51 -8.99 -11.51
C PRO A 162 11.46 -9.46 -12.97
N THR A 163 11.24 -8.54 -13.91
CA THR A 163 11.09 -8.84 -15.35
C THR A 163 11.71 -7.75 -16.21
N PRO A 164 11.91 -7.98 -17.52
CA PRO A 164 12.40 -6.94 -18.44
C PRO A 164 11.51 -5.71 -18.55
N ARG A 165 10.18 -5.89 -18.40
CA ARG A 165 9.18 -4.81 -18.48
C ARG A 165 8.53 -4.64 -17.11
N VAL A 166 8.80 -3.52 -16.44
CA VAL A 166 8.23 -3.25 -15.10
C VAL A 166 7.50 -1.93 -15.13
N THR A 167 6.26 -1.92 -14.65
CA THR A 167 5.50 -0.70 -14.38
C THR A 167 5.31 -0.54 -12.88
N ALA A 168 5.91 0.48 -12.29
CA ALA A 168 5.66 0.84 -10.89
C ALA A 168 4.63 1.96 -10.81
N THR A 169 3.52 1.74 -10.11
CA THR A 169 2.35 2.62 -10.12
C THR A 169 1.76 2.82 -8.72
N LEU A 170 1.06 3.94 -8.53
CA LEU A 170 0.25 4.21 -7.35
C LEU A 170 -0.89 5.18 -7.64
N PHE A 171 -1.84 5.26 -6.70
CA PHE A 171 -2.84 6.31 -6.63
C PHE A 171 -2.59 7.20 -5.40
N ALA A 172 -2.28 8.47 -5.65
CA ALA A 172 -2.04 9.47 -4.63
C ALA A 172 -3.36 10.12 -4.22
N ARG A 173 -3.76 9.90 -2.97
CA ARG A 173 -4.87 10.59 -2.31
C ARG A 173 -4.41 11.03 -0.93
N SER A 174 -4.85 12.19 -0.47
CA SER A 174 -4.57 12.62 0.90
C SER A 174 -5.50 11.95 1.90
N GLN A 175 -4.95 11.46 3.01
CA GLN A 175 -5.69 10.98 4.17
C GLN A 175 -4.84 11.21 5.44
N GLY A 176 -5.49 11.40 6.59
CA GLY A 176 -4.79 11.64 7.86
C GLY A 176 -3.85 10.50 8.27
N GLN A 177 -4.23 9.27 7.97
CA GLN A 177 -3.46 8.07 8.31
C GLN A 177 -3.80 6.93 7.35
N TYR A 178 -2.80 6.11 7.04
CA TYR A 178 -2.90 4.90 6.25
C TYR A 178 -2.43 3.67 7.03
N LEU A 179 -1.28 3.76 7.71
CA LEU A 179 -0.63 2.63 8.39
C LEU A 179 -0.45 2.87 9.89
N PHE A 180 -0.49 4.12 10.36
CA PHE A 180 -0.28 4.47 11.76
C PHE A 180 -1.57 5.05 12.38
N PRO A 181 -2.45 4.23 12.97
CA PRO A 181 -3.69 4.69 13.59
C PRO A 181 -3.46 5.78 14.64
N ASN A 182 -4.30 6.82 14.62
CA ASN A 182 -4.29 7.97 15.53
C ASN A 182 -3.00 8.81 15.49
N SER A 183 -2.05 8.52 14.58
CA SER A 183 -0.78 9.26 14.49
C SER A 183 -0.94 10.77 14.23
N VAL A 184 -2.09 11.21 13.72
CA VAL A 184 -2.42 12.63 13.56
C VAL A 184 -2.59 13.36 14.90
N GLU A 185 -2.93 12.65 15.97
CA GLU A 185 -3.17 13.21 17.31
C GLU A 185 -1.85 13.36 18.09
N GLY A 186 -0.81 12.60 17.71
CA GLY A 186 0.50 12.56 18.38
C GLY A 186 1.37 13.81 18.27
N GLY A 187 0.90 14.86 17.58
CA GLY A 187 1.52 16.19 17.54
C GLY A 187 2.78 16.35 16.67
N GLY A 188 3.49 15.26 16.33
CA GLY A 188 4.69 15.30 15.48
C GLY A 188 4.42 15.11 13.98
N LYS A 189 3.22 14.62 13.61
CA LYS A 189 2.89 14.28 12.23
C LYS A 189 2.43 15.50 11.44
N ARG A 190 3.13 15.76 10.34
CA ARG A 190 2.58 16.50 9.19
C ARG A 190 1.90 15.44 8.29
N VAL A 191 0.66 15.64 7.80
CA VAL A 191 -0.18 14.95 6.75
C VAL A 191 -0.32 15.70 5.37
N LEU A 192 0.15 15.26 4.18
CA LEU A 192 0.18 16.09 2.93
C LEU A 192 -1.24 16.34 2.38
N GLY A 193 -1.63 17.55 2.01
CA GLY A 193 -2.83 17.83 1.23
C GLY A 193 -2.63 17.29 -0.18
N GLY A 194 -3.71 17.03 -0.91
CA GLY A 194 -3.68 16.28 -2.17
C GLY A 194 -2.68 16.84 -3.18
N LEU A 195 -2.65 18.17 -3.37
CA LEU A 195 -1.68 18.80 -4.27
C LEU A 195 -0.23 18.61 -3.78
N GLY A 196 0.01 18.81 -2.49
CA GLY A 196 1.32 18.61 -1.88
C GLY A 196 1.79 17.16 -1.97
N LEU A 197 0.87 16.21 -1.83
CA LEU A 197 1.14 14.78 -1.96
C LEU A 197 1.48 14.41 -3.40
N CYS A 198 0.74 14.95 -4.38
CA CYS A 198 1.03 14.76 -5.80
C CYS A 198 2.41 15.34 -6.16
N GLN A 199 2.76 16.52 -5.66
CA GLN A 199 4.10 17.11 -5.83
C GLN A 199 5.20 16.27 -5.18
N TRP A 200 4.95 15.73 -3.98
CA TRP A 200 5.88 14.85 -3.28
C TRP A 200 6.14 13.56 -4.05
N TRP A 201 5.08 12.89 -4.52
CA TRP A 201 5.20 11.68 -5.33
C TRP A 201 5.90 11.93 -6.66
N LYS A 202 5.57 13.02 -7.36
CA LYS A 202 6.31 13.45 -8.56
C LYS A 202 7.81 13.52 -8.29
N GLY A 203 8.21 14.18 -7.20
CA GLY A 203 9.63 14.26 -6.81
C GLY A 203 10.25 12.90 -6.45
N VAL A 204 9.49 11.98 -5.85
CA VAL A 204 9.96 10.60 -5.57
C VAL A 204 10.23 9.83 -6.86
N TYR A 205 9.30 9.87 -7.82
CA TYR A 205 9.48 9.24 -9.13
C TYR A 205 10.63 9.85 -9.92
N GLU A 206 10.81 11.17 -9.88
CA GLU A 206 11.95 11.85 -10.52
C GLU A 206 13.30 11.39 -9.91
N SER A 207 13.38 11.30 -8.58
CA SER A 207 14.58 10.78 -7.90
C SER A 207 14.84 9.30 -8.20
N ALA A 208 13.79 8.49 -8.34
CA ALA A 208 13.93 7.10 -8.76
C ALA A 208 14.42 7.00 -10.21
N ALA A 209 13.87 7.81 -11.12
CA ALA A 209 14.32 7.87 -12.51
C ALA A 209 15.79 8.29 -12.61
N GLU A 210 16.22 9.30 -11.84
CA GLU A 210 17.63 9.73 -11.78
C GLU A 210 18.56 8.60 -11.30
N ALA A 211 18.13 7.83 -10.29
CA ALA A 211 18.87 6.67 -9.82
C ALA A 211 19.01 5.58 -10.90
N LEU A 212 17.96 5.35 -11.70
CA LEU A 212 17.98 4.38 -12.81
C LEU A 212 18.91 4.81 -13.95
N VAL A 213 18.88 6.09 -14.33
CA VAL A 213 19.80 6.64 -15.33
C VAL A 213 21.24 6.54 -14.85
N THR A 214 21.50 6.86 -13.58
CA THR A 214 22.83 6.70 -12.96
C THR A 214 23.28 5.23 -12.94
N ALA A 215 22.35 4.29 -12.79
CA ALA A 215 22.59 2.85 -12.87
C ALA A 215 22.72 2.32 -14.32
N GLY A 216 22.70 3.19 -15.32
CA GLY A 216 22.93 2.85 -16.73
C GLY A 216 21.67 2.50 -17.54
N VAL A 217 20.46 2.74 -17.02
CA VAL A 217 19.23 2.62 -17.80
C VAL A 217 19.14 3.78 -18.79
N LYS A 218 18.84 3.48 -20.06
CA LYS A 218 18.67 4.51 -21.08
C LYS A 218 17.41 5.31 -20.81
N THR A 219 17.45 6.62 -21.03
CA THR A 219 16.28 7.50 -20.90
C THR A 219 15.16 7.13 -21.87
N SER A 220 15.48 6.53 -23.04
CA SER A 220 14.53 6.01 -24.02
C SER A 220 13.68 4.85 -23.49
N ASP A 221 14.21 4.09 -22.53
CA ASP A 221 13.58 2.89 -21.99
C ASP A 221 12.68 3.23 -20.79
N LEU A 222 12.64 4.51 -20.39
CA LEU A 222 11.93 5.02 -19.21
C LEU A 222 10.75 5.86 -19.65
N HIS A 223 9.57 5.58 -19.09
CA HIS A 223 8.37 6.39 -19.32
C HIS A 223 7.79 6.84 -17.98
N LEU A 224 7.80 8.14 -17.73
CA LEU A 224 7.13 8.76 -16.60
C LEU A 224 5.75 9.24 -17.03
N ARG A 225 4.70 8.76 -16.37
CA ARG A 225 3.32 9.14 -16.69
C ARG A 225 2.55 9.56 -15.46
N TYR A 226 1.73 10.59 -15.60
CA TYR A 226 0.83 11.04 -14.55
C TYR A 226 -0.51 11.51 -15.12
N LEU A 227 -1.55 11.38 -14.29
CA LEU A 227 -2.87 11.93 -14.56
C LEU A 227 -3.42 12.52 -13.26
N LEU A 228 -3.86 13.78 -13.29
CA LEU A 228 -4.65 14.37 -12.21
C LEU A 228 -6.12 14.38 -12.68
N PRO A 229 -6.98 13.49 -12.16
CA PRO A 229 -8.37 13.41 -12.60
C PRO A 229 -9.07 14.76 -12.48
N SER A 230 -9.93 15.08 -13.45
CA SER A 230 -10.66 16.36 -13.55
C SER A 230 -9.83 17.59 -13.94
N TYR A 231 -8.52 17.44 -14.23
CA TYR A 231 -7.68 18.54 -14.70
C TYR A 231 -7.21 18.30 -16.13
N SER A 232 -7.08 19.37 -16.91
CA SER A 232 -6.38 19.32 -18.21
C SER A 232 -4.86 19.18 -18.02
N ALA A 233 -4.16 18.76 -19.07
CA ALA A 233 -2.70 18.68 -19.07
C ALA A 233 -2.03 20.00 -18.67
N SER A 234 -2.58 21.13 -19.16
CA SER A 234 -2.04 22.46 -18.89
C SER A 234 -2.23 22.89 -17.43
N GLU A 235 -3.40 22.62 -16.84
CA GLU A 235 -3.68 22.91 -15.44
C GLU A 235 -2.84 22.02 -14.52
N ALA A 236 -2.81 20.71 -14.79
CA ALA A 236 -2.04 19.76 -14.01
C ALA A 236 -0.54 20.08 -14.03
N SER A 237 0.00 20.45 -15.21
CA SER A 237 1.39 20.90 -15.34
C SER A 237 1.66 22.18 -14.56
N GLY A 238 0.75 23.16 -14.57
CA GLY A 238 0.87 24.40 -13.79
C GLY A 238 0.76 24.19 -12.27
N MET A 239 -0.01 23.20 -11.84
CA MET A 239 -0.21 22.86 -10.43
C MET A 239 0.97 22.08 -9.84
N LEU A 240 1.52 21.13 -10.60
CA LEU A 240 2.68 20.37 -10.16
C LEU A 240 3.93 21.25 -10.30
N ARG A 241 4.57 21.52 -9.17
CA ARG A 241 5.75 22.39 -9.12
C ARG A 241 6.80 21.97 -10.15
N ALA A 242 7.35 22.97 -10.85
CA ALA A 242 8.53 22.76 -11.68
C ALA A 242 9.66 22.16 -10.82
N PRO A 243 10.30 21.09 -11.28
CA PRO A 243 11.30 20.41 -10.47
C PRO A 243 12.52 21.33 -10.29
N ILE A 244 13.17 21.25 -9.13
CA ILE A 244 14.35 22.07 -8.81
C ILE A 244 15.48 21.82 -9.83
N ARG A 245 15.54 20.59 -10.35
CA ARG A 245 16.42 20.17 -11.42
C ARG A 245 15.57 19.51 -12.51
N ALA A 246 15.91 19.76 -13.77
CA ALA A 246 15.25 19.08 -14.88
C ALA A 246 15.33 17.55 -14.68
N PRO A 247 14.20 16.82 -14.79
CA PRO A 247 14.19 15.38 -14.63
C PRO A 247 14.94 14.75 -15.82
N PRO A 248 15.50 13.54 -15.65
CA PRO A 248 16.21 12.86 -16.73
C PRO A 248 15.29 12.46 -17.89
N VAL A 249 13.98 12.40 -17.64
CA VAL A 249 12.93 11.97 -18.57
C VAL A 249 11.75 12.93 -18.41
N GLU A 250 11.14 13.34 -19.53
CA GLU A 250 9.95 14.19 -19.52
C GLU A 250 8.73 13.42 -18.99
N TRP A 251 7.84 14.12 -18.30
CA TRP A 251 6.57 13.54 -17.84
C TRP A 251 5.52 13.60 -18.95
N GLU A 252 4.93 12.46 -19.29
CA GLU A 252 3.76 12.39 -20.15
C GLU A 252 2.48 12.58 -19.32
N TYR A 253 1.59 13.49 -19.73
CA TYR A 253 0.25 13.60 -19.15
C TYR A 253 -0.67 12.51 -19.70
N LYS A 254 -0.51 11.31 -19.17
CA LYS A 254 -1.26 10.12 -19.55
C LYS A 254 -1.51 9.25 -18.31
N PRO A 255 -2.63 8.51 -18.29
CA PRO A 255 -2.86 7.52 -17.24
C PRO A 255 -1.82 6.38 -17.27
N PRO A 256 -1.67 5.63 -16.15
CA PRO A 256 -0.97 4.36 -16.19
C PRO A 256 -1.69 3.36 -17.10
N PHE A 257 -0.94 2.38 -17.63
CA PHE A 257 -1.48 1.30 -18.47
C PHE A 257 -2.19 1.80 -19.75
N THR A 258 -1.49 2.56 -20.59
CA THR A 258 -2.00 2.98 -21.91
C THR A 258 -1.96 1.88 -22.97
N HIS A 259 -1.23 0.78 -22.68
CA HIS A 259 -1.12 -0.38 -23.54
C HIS A 259 -1.30 -1.67 -22.70
N PRO A 260 -1.93 -2.71 -23.26
CA PRO A 260 -2.04 -4.00 -22.58
C PRO A 260 -0.66 -4.57 -22.20
N LEU A 261 -0.56 -5.07 -20.98
CA LEU A 261 0.66 -5.76 -20.53
C LEU A 261 0.81 -7.15 -21.16
N LEU A 262 -0.31 -7.75 -21.56
CA LEU A 262 -0.38 -9.03 -22.25
C LEU A 262 -0.85 -8.84 -23.69
N PRO A 263 -0.41 -9.72 -24.61
CA PRO A 263 -0.95 -9.72 -25.97
C PRO A 263 -2.44 -9.98 -25.93
N THR A 264 -3.18 -9.19 -26.70
CA THR A 264 -4.62 -9.37 -26.85
C THR A 264 -5.04 -8.88 -28.23
N ASP A 265 -5.82 -9.70 -28.92
CA ASP A 265 -6.42 -9.33 -30.22
C ASP A 265 -7.63 -8.40 -30.04
N THR A 266 -8.17 -8.33 -28.82
CA THR A 266 -9.39 -7.58 -28.47
C THR A 266 -9.12 -6.70 -27.24
N PRO A 267 -8.42 -5.56 -27.41
CA PRO A 267 -8.15 -4.66 -26.30
C PRO A 267 -9.46 -4.10 -25.76
N SER A 268 -9.63 -4.20 -24.44
CA SER A 268 -10.76 -3.65 -23.69
C SER A 268 -10.27 -3.20 -22.33
N LEU A 269 -11.09 -2.49 -21.55
CA LEU A 269 -10.73 -2.13 -20.17
C LEU A 269 -10.36 -3.38 -19.34
N ALA A 270 -11.01 -4.50 -19.60
CA ALA A 270 -10.79 -5.77 -18.90
C ALA A 270 -9.41 -6.39 -19.15
N THR A 271 -8.78 -6.09 -20.29
CA THR A 271 -7.43 -6.56 -20.64
C THR A 271 -6.36 -5.48 -20.48
N LEU A 272 -6.78 -4.21 -20.39
CA LEU A 272 -5.91 -3.04 -20.26
C LEU A 272 -5.60 -2.71 -18.80
N LEU A 273 -6.61 -2.65 -17.93
CA LEU A 273 -6.50 -2.09 -16.59
C LEU A 273 -6.44 -3.20 -15.53
N PRO A 274 -5.39 -3.21 -14.68
CA PRO A 274 -5.29 -4.17 -13.59
C PRO A 274 -6.18 -3.76 -12.40
N SER A 275 -6.87 -4.74 -11.82
CA SER A 275 -7.57 -4.63 -10.54
C SER A 275 -6.55 -4.71 -9.41
N LEU A 276 -6.24 -3.55 -8.80
CA LEU A 276 -5.33 -3.39 -7.67
C LEU A 276 -6.12 -3.15 -6.36
N PRO A 277 -5.61 -3.60 -5.21
CA PRO A 277 -6.32 -3.46 -3.93
C PRO A 277 -6.42 -2.00 -3.49
N ASP A 278 -7.57 -1.64 -2.90
CA ASP A 278 -7.87 -0.28 -2.39
C ASP A 278 -7.72 0.85 -3.46
N ASP A 279 -7.78 0.53 -4.75
CA ASP A 279 -7.57 1.48 -5.85
C ASP A 279 -8.91 1.96 -6.46
N PRO A 280 -9.12 3.28 -6.66
CA PRO A 280 -10.34 3.82 -7.24
C PRO A 280 -10.62 3.33 -8.67
N LYS A 281 -9.59 3.01 -9.46
CA LYS A 281 -9.80 2.50 -10.82
C LYS A 281 -10.40 1.10 -10.79
N THR A 282 -10.02 0.28 -9.81
CA THR A 282 -10.58 -1.06 -9.60
C THR A 282 -12.05 -0.95 -9.20
N ARG A 283 -12.35 -0.10 -8.22
CA ARG A 283 -13.74 0.15 -7.81
C ARG A 283 -14.60 0.66 -8.95
N PHE A 284 -14.07 1.55 -9.79
CA PHE A 284 -14.83 2.06 -10.93
C PHE A 284 -15.07 0.98 -12.00
N LEU A 285 -14.10 0.08 -12.24
CA LEU A 285 -14.32 -1.09 -13.12
C LEU A 285 -15.46 -1.98 -12.58
N GLU A 286 -15.46 -2.28 -11.29
CA GLU A 286 -16.51 -3.06 -10.63
C GLU A 286 -17.89 -2.40 -10.82
N GLU A 287 -18.00 -1.09 -10.60
CA GLU A 287 -19.26 -0.37 -10.79
C GLU A 287 -19.74 -0.33 -12.25
N LEU A 288 -18.83 -0.32 -13.23
CA LEU A 288 -19.21 -0.44 -14.64
C LEU A 288 -19.79 -1.82 -14.95
N VAL A 289 -19.24 -2.86 -14.33
CA VAL A 289 -19.76 -4.23 -14.44
C VAL A 289 -21.13 -4.33 -13.78
N ASP A 290 -21.27 -3.87 -12.54
CA ASP A 290 -22.53 -3.89 -11.78
C ASP A 290 -23.64 -3.12 -12.51
N ALA A 291 -23.35 -1.90 -12.98
CA ALA A 291 -24.31 -1.08 -13.71
C ALA A 291 -24.75 -1.72 -15.03
N ALA A 292 -23.90 -2.54 -15.66
CA ALA A 292 -24.27 -3.28 -16.86
C ALA A 292 -25.16 -4.49 -16.55
N VAL A 293 -24.96 -5.15 -15.40
CA VAL A 293 -25.83 -6.23 -14.93
C VAL A 293 -27.22 -5.70 -14.59
N ASP A 294 -27.30 -4.58 -13.87
CA ASP A 294 -28.57 -3.94 -13.49
C ASP A 294 -29.41 -3.52 -14.69
N ARG A 295 -28.78 -3.08 -15.78
CA ARG A 295 -29.49 -2.72 -17.03
C ARG A 295 -30.10 -3.93 -17.74
N VAL A 296 -29.56 -5.14 -17.51
CA VAL A 296 -30.07 -6.38 -18.10
C VAL A 296 -31.16 -7.01 -17.23
N THR A 297 -31.08 -6.84 -15.91
CA THR A 297 -32.06 -7.35 -14.94
C THR A 297 -33.24 -6.40 -14.70
N ALA A 298 -33.11 -5.12 -15.08
CA ALA A 298 -34.22 -4.17 -15.03
C ALA A 298 -35.42 -4.69 -15.85
N PRO A 299 -36.58 -4.94 -15.22
CA PRO A 299 -37.76 -5.37 -15.96
C PRO A 299 -38.17 -4.26 -16.94
N ILE A 300 -38.36 -4.61 -18.21
CA ILE A 300 -39.10 -3.77 -19.14
C ILE A 300 -40.54 -3.72 -18.63
N GLY A 301 -40.84 -2.77 -17.77
CA GLY A 301 -42.17 -2.57 -17.20
C GLY A 301 -42.68 -1.17 -17.51
N PRO A 302 -43.90 -1.01 -18.02
CA PRO A 302 -44.58 0.28 -17.94
C PRO A 302 -44.99 0.54 -16.48
N THR A 303 -44.76 1.77 -16.03
CA THR A 303 -45.44 2.54 -14.97
C THR A 303 -46.13 1.81 -13.80
N THR A 304 -45.86 2.32 -12.59
CA THR A 304 -46.70 2.42 -11.37
C THR A 304 -46.44 1.48 -10.17
N SER A 305 -46.20 2.16 -9.03
CA SER A 305 -46.69 1.94 -7.66
C SER A 305 -46.33 0.68 -6.85
N SER A 306 -45.44 0.91 -5.86
CA SER A 306 -45.61 0.77 -4.39
C SER A 306 -46.07 -0.55 -3.71
N SER A 307 -45.50 -0.72 -2.51
CA SER A 307 -45.94 -1.52 -1.32
C SER A 307 -45.54 -3.00 -1.29
N SER A 308 -45.27 -3.67 -0.16
CA SER A 308 -44.72 -3.40 1.18
C SER A 308 -44.90 -4.72 1.97
N ALA A 309 -43.91 -5.12 2.81
CA ALA A 309 -44.05 -5.93 4.05
C ALA A 309 -44.71 -7.36 3.95
N ALA A 310 -44.49 -8.35 4.82
CA ALA A 310 -43.57 -8.67 5.91
C ALA A 310 -43.78 -10.17 6.28
N SER A 311 -42.71 -10.80 6.82
CA SER A 311 -42.63 -11.85 7.87
C SER A 311 -43.83 -12.74 8.22
N THR A 312 -43.59 -14.05 8.47
CA THR A 312 -43.87 -14.68 9.79
C THR A 312 -43.13 -16.01 10.01
N SER A 313 -42.61 -16.16 11.22
CA SER A 313 -42.05 -17.33 11.90
C SER A 313 -43.12 -18.26 12.49
N ASN A 314 -42.79 -19.53 12.78
CA ASN A 314 -43.30 -20.23 13.98
C ASN A 314 -42.50 -21.49 14.35
N ALA A 315 -42.51 -21.81 15.65
CA ALA A 315 -41.64 -22.75 16.36
C ALA A 315 -42.39 -23.96 16.97
N THR A 316 -41.60 -25.03 17.22
CA THR A 316 -41.66 -26.06 18.31
C THR A 316 -42.85 -27.02 18.51
N ALA A 317 -42.56 -28.34 18.54
CA ALA A 317 -42.72 -29.23 19.73
C ALA A 317 -42.28 -30.72 19.50
N LEU A 318 -41.37 -31.18 20.38
CA LEU A 318 -41.17 -32.48 21.10
C LEU A 318 -41.59 -33.87 20.54
N GLY A 319 -40.69 -34.88 20.70
CA GLY A 319 -40.81 -36.33 20.35
C GLY A 319 -41.55 -37.21 21.39
N PRO A 320 -41.24 -38.53 21.60
CA PRO A 320 -40.13 -39.38 21.10
C PRO A 320 -40.49 -40.85 20.67
N THR A 321 -39.46 -41.64 20.29
CA THR A 321 -39.20 -43.09 20.55
C THR A 321 -38.86 -44.05 19.39
N THR A 322 -37.80 -44.84 19.65
CA THR A 322 -37.47 -46.23 19.22
C THR A 322 -37.00 -46.56 17.79
N SER A 323 -35.66 -46.67 17.68
CA SER A 323 -34.86 -47.80 17.15
C SER A 323 -35.49 -48.80 16.16
N SER A 324 -34.93 -48.84 14.94
CA SER A 324 -34.50 -50.10 14.30
C SER A 324 -33.49 -49.82 13.18
N SER A 325 -32.45 -50.64 13.16
CA SER A 325 -31.27 -50.61 12.29
C SER A 325 -31.44 -51.52 11.07
N SER A 326 -31.10 -51.07 9.86
CA SER A 326 -30.55 -51.93 8.78
C SER A 326 -29.89 -51.13 7.64
N ILE A 327 -28.57 -50.96 7.73
CA ILE A 327 -27.53 -51.24 6.72
C ILE A 327 -27.99 -51.32 5.24
N VAL A 328 -27.78 -50.23 4.47
CA VAL A 328 -27.34 -50.27 3.05
C VAL A 328 -26.49 -49.02 2.77
N SER A 329 -25.18 -49.13 2.92
CA SER A 329 -24.22 -48.05 2.70
C SER A 329 -23.18 -48.44 1.66
N THR A 330 -23.53 -48.26 0.39
CA THR A 330 -22.57 -48.29 -0.74
C THR A 330 -22.98 -47.44 -1.95
N ALA A 331 -24.21 -46.91 -2.00
CA ALA A 331 -24.70 -46.04 -3.09
C ALA A 331 -24.70 -44.53 -2.75
N SER A 332 -24.40 -44.15 -1.50
CA SER A 332 -24.46 -42.75 -1.06
C SER A 332 -23.17 -41.98 -1.34
N SER A 333 -21.99 -42.61 -1.31
CA SER A 333 -20.71 -41.94 -1.56
C SER A 333 -20.53 -41.54 -3.03
N THR A 334 -20.92 -42.40 -3.97
CA THR A 334 -20.85 -42.13 -5.42
C THR A 334 -21.86 -41.09 -5.87
N ARG A 335 -23.07 -41.07 -5.28
CA ARG A 335 -24.06 -40.01 -5.52
C ARG A 335 -23.63 -38.68 -4.92
N LYS A 336 -23.01 -38.66 -3.74
CA LYS A 336 -22.51 -37.44 -3.08
C LYS A 336 -21.31 -36.84 -3.81
N HIS A 337 -20.35 -37.65 -4.26
CA HIS A 337 -19.24 -37.17 -5.11
C HIS A 337 -19.75 -36.64 -6.46
N LYS A 338 -20.68 -37.36 -7.12
CA LYS A 338 -21.27 -36.91 -8.39
C LYS A 338 -22.13 -35.65 -8.23
N HIS A 339 -22.75 -35.44 -7.08
CA HIS A 339 -23.45 -34.20 -6.74
C HIS A 339 -22.47 -33.04 -6.60
N ASN A 340 -21.40 -33.22 -5.80
CA ASN A 340 -20.36 -32.21 -5.60
C ASN A 340 -19.65 -31.83 -6.92
N ASP A 341 -19.40 -32.80 -7.81
CA ASP A 341 -18.81 -32.53 -9.12
C ASP A 341 -19.78 -31.75 -10.03
N ARG A 342 -21.08 -32.08 -10.02
CA ARG A 342 -22.08 -31.33 -10.78
C ARG A 342 -22.27 -29.91 -10.26
N GLU A 343 -22.23 -29.71 -8.95
CA GLU A 343 -22.26 -28.39 -8.32
C GLU A 343 -21.01 -27.58 -8.69
N ARG A 344 -19.82 -28.19 -8.66
CA ARG A 344 -18.58 -27.52 -9.07
C ARG A 344 -18.61 -27.10 -10.53
N ILE A 345 -19.02 -27.99 -11.43
CA ILE A 345 -19.15 -27.67 -12.87
C ILE A 345 -20.16 -26.55 -13.10
N ARG A 346 -21.28 -26.56 -12.37
CA ARG A 346 -22.28 -25.51 -12.46
C ARG A 346 -21.74 -24.17 -11.97
N ALA A 347 -21.05 -24.15 -10.83
CA ALA A 347 -20.41 -22.93 -10.31
C ALA A 347 -19.36 -22.39 -11.29
N GLU A 348 -18.49 -23.25 -11.82
CA GLU A 348 -17.50 -22.87 -12.84
C GLU A 348 -18.14 -22.28 -14.11
N ALA A 349 -19.28 -22.82 -14.54
CA ALA A 349 -20.04 -22.30 -15.68
C ALA A 349 -20.74 -20.97 -15.38
N GLU A 350 -21.26 -20.79 -14.17
CA GLU A 350 -21.86 -19.53 -13.71
C GLU A 350 -20.80 -18.43 -13.62
N ASP A 351 -19.64 -18.70 -13.02
CA ASP A 351 -18.48 -17.79 -12.94
C ASP A 351 -17.99 -17.39 -14.35
N GLU A 352 -17.90 -18.35 -15.26
CA GLU A 352 -17.51 -18.14 -16.64
C GLU A 352 -18.49 -17.23 -17.39
N GLU A 353 -19.80 -17.42 -17.17
CA GLU A 353 -20.83 -16.58 -17.76
C GLU A 353 -20.80 -15.15 -17.18
N GLU A 354 -20.64 -15.01 -15.87
CA GLU A 354 -20.48 -13.72 -15.20
C GLU A 354 -19.29 -12.96 -15.75
N ARG A 355 -18.13 -13.62 -15.85
CA ARG A 355 -16.92 -13.06 -16.44
C ARG A 355 -17.13 -12.62 -17.89
N ARG A 356 -17.81 -13.43 -18.71
CA ARG A 356 -18.12 -13.06 -20.10
C ARG A 356 -19.02 -11.83 -20.19
N ARG A 357 -20.00 -11.70 -19.29
CA ARG A 357 -20.87 -10.50 -19.21
C ARG A 357 -20.08 -9.28 -18.76
N ALA A 358 -19.23 -9.41 -17.73
CA ALA A 358 -18.35 -8.35 -17.26
C ALA A 358 -17.39 -7.88 -18.35
N HIS A 359 -16.74 -8.81 -19.06
CA HIS A 359 -15.90 -8.49 -20.20
C HIS A 359 -16.67 -7.70 -21.27
N ALA A 360 -17.86 -8.16 -21.65
CA ALA A 360 -18.69 -7.49 -22.65
C ALA A 360 -19.14 -6.09 -22.21
N ALA A 361 -19.39 -5.88 -20.92
CA ALA A 361 -19.69 -4.56 -20.36
C ALA A 361 -18.49 -3.62 -20.49
N LEU A 362 -17.31 -4.09 -20.09
CA LEU A 362 -16.05 -3.33 -20.12
C LEU A 362 -15.54 -3.07 -21.54
N SER A 363 -15.86 -3.93 -22.51
CA SER A 363 -15.58 -3.70 -23.94
C SER A 363 -16.40 -2.57 -24.56
N ARG A 364 -17.51 -2.14 -23.93
CA ARG A 364 -18.35 -1.05 -24.45
C ARG A 364 -17.88 0.34 -24.04
N VAL A 365 -16.97 0.42 -23.07
CA VAL A 365 -16.46 1.69 -22.53
C VAL A 365 -15.04 1.91 -23.07
N PRO A 366 -14.83 2.94 -23.91
CA PRO A 366 -13.51 3.34 -24.35
C PRO A 366 -12.58 3.74 -23.18
N ALA A 367 -11.27 3.57 -23.37
CA ALA A 367 -10.29 3.86 -22.32
C ALA A 367 -10.21 5.35 -21.96
N ASP A 368 -10.28 6.22 -22.96
CA ASP A 368 -10.39 7.67 -22.79
C ASP A 368 -11.66 8.04 -22.01
N GLU A 369 -12.83 7.50 -22.38
CA GLU A 369 -14.07 7.72 -21.63
C GLU A 369 -13.93 7.29 -20.17
N PHE A 370 -13.30 6.13 -19.92
CA PHE A 370 -13.05 5.66 -18.55
C PHE A 370 -12.22 6.66 -17.74
N TRP A 371 -11.11 7.14 -18.30
CA TRP A 371 -10.22 8.07 -17.60
C TRP A 371 -10.80 9.48 -17.47
N GLU A 372 -11.68 9.92 -18.37
CA GLU A 372 -12.48 11.13 -18.17
C GLU A 372 -13.48 10.94 -17.03
N ARG A 373 -14.18 9.80 -17.00
CA ARG A 373 -15.19 9.50 -15.98
C ARG A 373 -14.59 9.29 -14.58
N ILE A 374 -13.31 8.92 -14.49
CA ILE A 374 -12.64 8.72 -13.20
C ILE A 374 -12.60 10.00 -12.35
N GLY A 375 -12.62 11.18 -12.99
CA GLY A 375 -12.62 12.47 -12.32
C GLY A 375 -13.88 12.74 -11.48
N PHE A 376 -15.01 12.15 -11.86
CA PHE A 376 -16.30 12.33 -11.17
C PHE A 376 -16.52 11.33 -10.04
N ARG A 377 -15.59 10.41 -9.82
CA ARG A 377 -15.68 9.37 -8.80
C ARG A 377 -15.43 9.99 -7.43
N GLN A 378 -16.09 9.48 -6.39
CA GLN A 378 -16.04 10.06 -5.03
C GLN A 378 -14.59 10.28 -4.54
N GLU A 379 -13.70 9.36 -4.89
CA GLU A 379 -12.29 9.40 -4.50
C GLU A 379 -11.51 10.51 -5.16
N CYS A 380 -11.92 10.96 -6.35
CA CYS A 380 -11.26 11.98 -7.16
C CYS A 380 -12.00 13.32 -7.16
N ALA A 381 -13.29 13.33 -6.81
CA ALA A 381 -14.16 14.51 -6.81
C ALA A 381 -14.32 15.15 -5.42
N SER A 382 -13.65 14.63 -4.39
CA SER A 382 -13.84 15.06 -2.98
C SER A 382 -13.25 16.43 -2.60
N GLY A 383 -12.92 17.28 -3.58
CA GLY A 383 -12.48 18.66 -3.37
C GLY A 383 -10.97 18.82 -3.07
N ASP A 384 -10.19 17.75 -3.16
CA ASP A 384 -8.73 17.77 -3.07
C ASP A 384 -8.12 17.09 -4.30
N VAL A 385 -6.88 17.43 -4.63
CA VAL A 385 -6.18 16.92 -5.81
C VAL A 385 -5.75 15.48 -5.57
N THR A 386 -6.16 14.56 -6.44
CA THR A 386 -5.63 13.20 -6.47
C THR A 386 -4.84 12.99 -7.76
N GLY A 387 -4.01 11.94 -7.79
CA GLY A 387 -3.19 11.68 -8.97
C GLY A 387 -2.81 10.22 -9.14
N PHE A 388 -2.85 9.75 -10.37
CA PHE A 388 -2.20 8.49 -10.74
C PHE A 388 -0.79 8.79 -11.20
N PHE A 389 0.18 8.05 -10.67
CA PHE A 389 1.59 8.19 -11.05
C PHE A 389 2.15 6.84 -11.43
N SER A 390 2.95 6.80 -12.49
CA SER A 390 3.68 5.60 -12.86
C SER A 390 5.03 5.91 -13.51
N ILE A 391 5.95 4.97 -13.32
CA ILE A 391 7.16 4.84 -14.13
C ILE A 391 7.17 3.44 -14.74
N SER A 392 7.37 3.34 -16.05
CA SER A 392 7.63 2.06 -16.70
C SER A 392 9.05 2.00 -17.25
N VAL A 393 9.66 0.83 -17.13
CA VAL A 393 10.92 0.49 -17.79
C VAL A 393 10.62 -0.56 -18.85
N GLU A 394 10.95 -0.28 -20.09
CA GLU A 394 10.73 -1.17 -21.23
C GLU A 394 12.07 -1.38 -21.95
N THR A 395 12.71 -2.53 -21.73
CA THR A 395 13.95 -2.87 -22.44
C THR A 395 13.62 -3.67 -23.70
N GLU A 396 13.82 -3.08 -24.87
CA GLU A 396 13.67 -3.76 -26.16
C GLU A 396 14.83 -4.78 -26.41
N GLY A 397 14.50 -6.00 -26.86
CA GLY A 397 15.48 -6.93 -27.47
C GLY A 397 15.59 -8.36 -26.89
N GLU A 398 15.90 -9.33 -27.76
CA GLU A 398 16.15 -10.76 -27.47
C GLU A 398 17.25 -10.99 -26.41
N THR A 399 18.20 -10.06 -26.28
CA THR A 399 19.25 -10.08 -25.26
C THR A 399 18.72 -9.98 -23.83
N ALA A 400 17.55 -9.36 -23.62
CA ALA A 400 16.92 -9.28 -22.31
C ALA A 400 16.33 -10.64 -21.88
N ALA A 401 15.70 -11.38 -22.79
CA ALA A 401 15.12 -12.70 -22.46
C ALA A 401 16.18 -13.69 -21.94
N ASN A 402 17.35 -13.73 -22.59
CA ASN A 402 18.45 -14.62 -22.23
C ASN A 402 19.14 -14.23 -20.90
N HIS A 403 19.25 -12.94 -20.58
CA HIS A 403 19.85 -12.49 -19.31
C HIS A 403 18.93 -12.71 -18.10
N PHE A 404 17.60 -12.66 -18.30
CA PHE A 404 16.61 -12.80 -17.23
C PHE A 404 16.28 -14.26 -16.90
N ALA A 405 16.23 -15.17 -17.89
CA ALA A 405 16.03 -16.61 -17.65
C ALA A 405 17.08 -17.24 -16.71
N ALA A 406 18.30 -16.67 -16.68
CA ALA A 406 19.36 -17.11 -15.77
C ALA A 406 19.23 -16.56 -14.33
N LYS A 407 18.49 -15.47 -14.11
CA LYS A 407 18.32 -14.82 -12.78
C LYS A 407 17.13 -15.35 -11.98
N THR A 408 16.10 -15.90 -12.63
CA THR A 408 14.84 -16.32 -11.98
C THR A 408 14.98 -17.58 -11.10
N ASN A 409 16.12 -18.27 -11.12
CA ASN A 409 16.34 -19.52 -10.38
C ASN A 409 16.91 -19.35 -8.96
N GLY A 410 16.93 -18.14 -8.37
CA GLY A 410 17.64 -17.94 -7.10
C GLY A 410 17.19 -16.79 -6.21
N ALA A 411 15.94 -16.31 -6.29
CA ALA A 411 15.42 -15.41 -5.27
C ALA A 411 15.27 -16.21 -3.95
N SER A 412 15.99 -15.80 -2.91
CA SER A 412 16.17 -16.56 -1.67
C SER A 412 14.83 -16.88 -1.00
N THR A 413 14.40 -18.14 -1.09
CA THR A 413 13.26 -18.70 -0.35
C THR A 413 13.45 -18.61 1.17
N ARG A 414 14.65 -18.27 1.65
CA ARG A 414 15.00 -18.25 3.08
C ARG A 414 14.39 -17.08 3.87
N THR A 415 13.87 -16.06 3.21
CA THR A 415 13.29 -14.87 3.87
C THR A 415 11.82 -14.65 3.57
N ALA A 416 11.21 -15.53 2.78
CA ALA A 416 9.83 -15.40 2.36
C ALA A 416 8.91 -16.14 3.34
N ILE A 417 7.85 -15.46 3.81
CA ILE A 417 6.86 -16.05 4.73
C ILE A 417 5.50 -16.23 4.02
N PRO A 418 4.55 -17.05 4.51
CA PRO A 418 3.22 -17.14 3.95
C PRO A 418 2.50 -15.77 3.88
N GLN A 419 1.74 -15.51 2.81
CA GLN A 419 0.98 -14.26 2.62
C GLN A 419 0.09 -13.93 3.82
N LEU A 420 -0.56 -14.94 4.41
CA LEU A 420 -1.40 -14.77 5.60
C LEU A 420 -0.63 -14.20 6.80
N LEU A 421 0.67 -14.50 6.93
CA LEU A 421 1.49 -13.90 7.97
C LEU A 421 1.79 -12.42 7.66
N VAL A 422 2.12 -12.05 6.42
CA VAL A 422 2.31 -10.64 6.02
C VAL A 422 1.04 -9.83 6.30
N GLU A 423 -0.13 -10.35 5.91
CA GLU A 423 -1.43 -9.74 6.20
C GLU A 423 -1.66 -9.59 7.71
N ARG A 424 -1.29 -10.59 8.51
CA ARG A 424 -1.41 -10.55 9.97
C ARG A 424 -0.52 -9.48 10.58
N LEU A 425 0.72 -9.33 10.10
CA LEU A 425 1.65 -8.28 10.54
C LEU A 425 1.14 -6.88 10.20
N LEU A 426 0.60 -6.71 8.98
CA LEU A 426 -0.03 -5.46 8.55
C LEU A 426 -1.27 -5.15 9.40
N LYS A 427 -2.14 -6.12 9.64
CA LYS A 427 -3.32 -5.95 10.53
C LYS A 427 -2.90 -5.60 11.96
N SER A 428 -1.83 -6.22 12.47
CA SER A 428 -1.29 -5.87 13.80
C SER A 428 -0.76 -4.44 13.84
N LEU A 429 -0.10 -3.97 12.78
CA LEU A 429 0.36 -2.58 12.66
C LEU A 429 -0.84 -1.60 12.65
N LEU A 430 -1.87 -1.93 11.86
CA LEU A 430 -3.12 -1.16 11.76
C LEU A 430 -3.98 -1.17 13.03
N ASN A 431 -3.64 -1.99 14.01
CA ASN A 431 -4.29 -2.03 15.33
C ASN A 431 -3.40 -1.44 16.45
N THR A 432 -2.24 -0.88 16.09
CA THR A 432 -1.32 -0.23 17.04
C THR A 432 -1.66 1.26 17.14
N ASP A 433 -1.72 1.79 18.37
CA ASP A 433 -2.12 3.18 18.62
C ASP A 433 -0.91 4.14 18.64
N PHE A 434 -0.97 5.19 17.80
CA PHE A 434 0.06 6.23 17.69
C PHE A 434 -0.42 7.61 18.18
N GLY A 435 -1.56 7.67 18.88
CA GLY A 435 -2.16 8.92 19.35
C GLY A 435 -1.34 9.66 20.40
N THR A 436 -0.50 8.96 21.16
CA THR A 436 0.48 9.57 22.07
C THR A 436 1.83 8.89 21.97
N ARG A 437 2.90 9.59 22.38
CA ARG A 437 4.26 9.03 22.39
C ARG A 437 4.34 7.76 23.24
N ALA A 438 3.70 7.73 24.40
CA ALA A 438 3.71 6.57 25.30
C ALA A 438 3.03 5.34 24.66
N LEU A 439 1.84 5.52 24.06
CA LEU A 439 1.12 4.47 23.35
C LEU A 439 1.92 3.98 22.13
N ALA A 440 2.49 4.90 21.36
CA ALA A 440 3.30 4.58 20.20
C ALA A 440 4.54 3.75 20.58
N CYS A 441 5.24 4.11 21.66
CA CYS A 441 6.40 3.36 22.14
C CYS A 441 6.01 1.97 22.65
N ALA A 442 4.97 1.86 23.49
CA ALA A 442 4.50 0.59 24.01
C ALA A 442 4.02 -0.35 22.89
N GLY A 443 3.23 0.19 21.96
CA GLY A 443 2.76 -0.52 20.77
C GLY A 443 3.90 -0.94 19.85
N THR A 444 4.94 -0.12 19.71
CA THR A 444 6.13 -0.45 18.92
C THR A 444 6.88 -1.64 19.51
N VAL A 445 7.09 -1.68 20.83
CA VAL A 445 7.75 -2.81 21.50
C VAL A 445 6.98 -4.10 21.24
N HIS A 446 5.67 -4.08 21.51
CA HIS A 446 4.81 -5.24 21.29
C HIS A 446 4.80 -5.69 19.82
N TRP A 447 4.72 -4.75 18.87
CA TRP A 447 4.72 -5.08 17.45
C TRP A 447 6.06 -5.70 17.00
N LEU A 448 7.19 -5.16 17.45
CA LEU A 448 8.52 -5.69 17.12
C LEU A 448 8.73 -7.09 17.68
N GLU A 449 8.39 -7.32 18.95
CA GLU A 449 8.50 -8.62 19.62
C GLU A 449 7.59 -9.67 18.96
N SER A 450 6.32 -9.30 18.71
CA SER A 450 5.37 -10.19 18.03
C SER A 450 5.80 -10.52 16.61
N THR A 451 6.33 -9.53 15.89
CA THR A 451 6.82 -9.72 14.51
C THR A 451 8.04 -10.64 14.49
N HIS A 452 9.01 -10.43 15.38
CA HIS A 452 10.16 -11.32 15.52
C HIS A 452 9.72 -12.74 15.81
N ALA A 453 8.86 -12.95 16.82
CA ALA A 453 8.38 -14.29 17.19
C ALA A 453 7.68 -15.01 16.02
N LEU A 454 6.76 -14.33 15.32
CA LEU A 454 6.01 -14.94 14.21
C LEU A 454 6.89 -15.23 13.00
N VAL A 455 7.83 -14.35 12.67
CA VAL A 455 8.70 -14.52 11.50
C VAL A 455 9.80 -15.54 11.78
N ALA A 456 10.43 -15.50 12.97
CA ALA A 456 11.47 -16.45 13.34
C ALA A 456 10.92 -17.87 13.53
N ASP A 457 9.67 -18.05 13.97
CA ASP A 457 9.02 -19.37 14.01
C ASP A 457 8.84 -19.96 12.60
N GLU A 458 8.55 -19.12 11.60
CA GLU A 458 8.32 -19.57 10.22
C GLU A 458 9.62 -19.82 9.43
N ILE A 459 10.61 -18.92 9.53
CA ILE A 459 11.83 -18.96 8.69
C ILE A 459 13.15 -19.09 9.48
N GLY A 460 13.07 -19.28 10.79
CA GLY A 460 14.22 -19.36 11.69
C GLY A 460 14.88 -18.00 11.98
N GLU A 461 15.75 -17.97 12.99
CA GLU A 461 16.48 -16.77 13.43
C GLU A 461 17.41 -16.21 12.34
N ASP A 462 18.03 -17.08 11.53
CA ASP A 462 18.86 -16.66 10.40
C ASP A 462 18.01 -15.95 9.33
N GLY A 463 16.80 -16.46 9.08
CA GLY A 463 15.83 -15.86 8.17
C GLY A 463 15.36 -14.49 8.67
N TRP A 464 15.01 -14.39 9.95
CA TRP A 464 14.68 -13.12 10.60
C TRP A 464 15.83 -12.11 10.51
N THR A 465 17.05 -12.53 10.81
CA THR A 465 18.25 -11.68 10.72
C THR A 465 18.47 -11.15 9.30
N ALA A 466 18.05 -11.90 8.28
CA ALA A 466 18.08 -11.45 6.88
C ALA A 466 16.93 -10.48 6.52
N CYS A 467 15.87 -10.38 7.33
CA CYS A 467 14.77 -9.43 7.18
C CYS A 467 15.03 -8.09 7.88
N VAL A 468 15.86 -8.08 8.93
CA VAL A 468 16.12 -6.88 9.74
C VAL A 468 17.50 -6.28 9.53
N ALA A 469 17.63 -4.98 9.79
CA ALA A 469 18.91 -4.27 9.80
C ALA A 469 18.87 -3.05 10.71
N ASN A 470 20.04 -2.64 11.21
CA ASN A 470 20.22 -1.41 11.97
C ASN A 470 21.11 -0.43 11.20
N VAL A 471 20.72 0.84 11.17
CA VAL A 471 21.47 1.95 10.61
C VAL A 471 21.91 2.84 11.77
N GLY A 472 23.23 2.97 11.95
CA GLY A 472 23.81 3.77 13.03
C GLY A 472 23.53 5.26 12.88
N ALA A 473 23.54 5.97 14.01
CA ALA A 473 23.53 7.44 14.02
C ALA A 473 24.87 7.98 13.50
N LYS A 474 24.85 9.16 12.87
CA LYS A 474 26.07 9.89 12.47
C LYS A 474 26.43 10.92 13.53
N GLU A 475 27.65 10.84 14.05
CA GLU A 475 28.20 11.80 15.00
C GLU A 475 28.67 13.08 14.27
N GLY A 476 28.60 14.23 14.95
CA GLY A 476 29.15 15.50 14.43
C GLY A 476 28.30 16.25 13.40
N VAL A 477 27.08 15.78 13.09
CA VAL A 477 26.12 16.57 12.31
C VAL A 477 25.51 17.62 13.24
N GLU A 478 26.05 18.85 13.23
CA GLU A 478 25.38 19.98 13.86
C GLU A 478 23.94 20.07 13.35
N ARG A 479 22.99 20.36 14.25
CA ARG A 479 21.61 20.72 13.86
C ARG A 479 21.69 21.92 12.93
N VAL A 480 21.73 21.70 11.61
CA VAL A 480 21.55 22.77 10.64
C VAL A 480 20.10 23.19 10.74
N VAL A 481 19.83 24.11 11.66
CA VAL A 481 18.62 24.92 11.71
C VAL A 481 18.66 25.87 10.51
N LYS A 482 18.50 25.33 9.30
CA LYS A 482 18.12 26.00 8.04
C LYS A 482 18.36 25.07 6.83
N ARG A 483 17.43 24.13 6.62
CA ARG A 483 16.82 23.92 5.30
C ARG A 483 15.40 23.44 5.58
N LYS A 484 14.42 24.22 5.12
CA LYS A 484 12.99 23.94 5.28
C LYS A 484 12.69 22.52 4.81
N GLU A 485 12.45 21.64 5.77
CA GLU A 485 12.00 20.29 5.52
C GLU A 485 10.58 20.33 4.92
N GLU A 486 10.48 19.93 3.66
CA GLU A 486 9.23 19.51 3.04
C GLU A 486 8.86 18.14 3.64
N VAL A 487 8.24 18.20 4.81
CA VAL A 487 7.69 17.05 5.54
C VAL A 487 6.17 17.17 5.55
N VAL A 488 5.48 16.06 5.69
CA VAL A 488 4.33 15.71 4.86
C VAL A 488 2.97 16.26 5.39
N THR A 489 2.61 17.58 5.53
CA THR A 489 1.35 18.49 5.77
C THR A 489 0.19 18.54 6.89
N MET A 490 -0.93 19.24 6.58
CA MET A 490 -2.31 19.51 7.07
C MET A 490 -2.61 20.07 8.48
N LEU A 491 -3.09 21.32 8.44
CA LEU A 491 -3.94 22.03 9.40
C LEU A 491 -5.41 21.91 8.96
N GLN A 492 -6.36 21.75 9.89
CA GLN A 492 -7.80 21.66 9.60
C GLN A 492 -8.49 23.03 9.38
N PRO A 493 -9.59 23.07 8.60
CA PRO A 493 -10.58 24.15 8.68
C PRO A 493 -11.52 23.98 9.89
N ARG A 494 -11.75 25.09 10.59
CA ARG A 494 -12.59 25.20 11.80
C ARG A 494 -14.05 24.82 11.53
N LYS A 495 -14.61 23.97 12.40
CA LYS A 495 -16.07 23.76 12.54
C LYS A 495 -16.75 25.10 12.90
N LYS A 496 -17.69 25.55 12.06
CA LYS A 496 -18.67 26.59 12.46
C LYS A 496 -19.61 26.00 13.50
N LYS A 497 -19.67 26.62 14.69
CA LYS A 497 -20.71 26.38 15.69
C LYS A 497 -22.08 26.76 15.10
N LYS A 498 -23.08 25.91 15.35
CA LYS A 498 -24.48 26.34 15.39
C LYS A 498 -24.75 27.02 16.73
#